data_AF-A0A4Y2TFE5-F1
#
_entry.id   AF-A0A4Y2TFE5-F1
#
_cell.length_a   1.000
_cell.length_b   1.000
_cell.length_c   1.000
_cell.angle_alpha   90.00
_cell.angle_beta   90.00
_cell.angle_gamma   90.00
#
_symmetry.space_group_name_H-M   'P 1'
#
loop_
_entity.id
_entity.type
_entity.pdbx_description
1 polymer ?
#
loop_
_entity_poly.entity_id
_entity_poly.type
_entity_poly.pdbx_seq_one_letter_code
_entity_poly.pdbx_strand_id
1 'polypeptide(L)'
;MNYKVLGISWDTDRDVFYFDVENLLCFISKGTNTKRFLLQVAGRIFDPLGFIILYIIRLKILIQNVWEMGLLWDQEMPQIIRKLFKEWCQELEELNAVTIPRFYHFMDLDVIDIQLHSFSDASKKAYGTVVYFRVVTPDGEML
;
A
#
# COMPACT_ATOMS: atom_id res chain seq x y z
N MET A 1 4.97 17.23 14.88
CA MET A 1 4.28 16.39 15.90
C MET A 1 3.58 15.24 15.15
N ASN A 2 3.73 13.98 15.53
CA ASN A 2 3.19 12.86 14.71
C ASN A 2 1.73 12.61 15.04
N TYR A 3 0.84 12.86 14.08
CA TYR A 3 -0.60 12.61 14.23
C TYR A 3 -1.03 11.43 13.37
N LYS A 4 -2.17 10.83 13.72
CA LYS A 4 -2.88 9.91 12.83
C LYS A 4 -4.20 10.54 12.41
N VAL A 5 -4.50 10.50 11.12
CA VAL A 5 -5.78 10.90 10.55
C VAL A 5 -6.34 9.74 9.75
N LEU A 6 -7.55 9.29 10.10
CA LEU A 6 -8.13 8.07 9.58
C LEU A 6 -7.12 6.91 9.61
N GLY A 7 -6.41 6.71 10.72
CA GLY A 7 -5.43 5.61 10.85
C GLY A 7 -4.13 5.71 10.04
N ILE A 8 -3.99 6.67 9.13
CA ILE A 8 -2.75 6.95 8.37
C ILE A 8 -1.89 7.94 9.17
N SER A 9 -0.57 7.76 9.17
CA SER A 9 0.35 8.68 9.83
C SER A 9 0.51 9.97 9.03
N TRP A 10 0.48 11.11 9.72
CA TRP A 10 0.58 12.44 9.14
C TRP A 10 1.66 13.26 9.86
N ASP A 11 2.59 13.77 9.06
CA ASP A 11 3.57 14.76 9.47
C ASP A 11 2.99 16.16 9.17
N THR A 12 2.58 16.87 10.22
CA THR A 12 1.97 18.19 10.09
C THR A 12 2.94 19.28 9.67
N ASP A 13 4.23 19.07 9.95
CA ASP A 13 5.25 20.09 9.73
C ASP A 13 5.65 20.12 8.25
N ARG A 14 5.70 18.95 7.61
CA ARG A 14 5.92 18.80 6.16
C ARG A 14 4.64 18.68 5.33
N ASP A 15 3.50 18.54 5.99
CA ASP A 15 2.19 18.27 5.40
C ASP A 15 2.10 17.05 4.47
N VAL A 16 2.70 15.93 4.91
CA VAL A 16 2.72 14.67 4.15
C VAL A 16 2.13 13.51 4.95
N PHE A 17 1.42 12.62 4.25
CA PHE A 17 1.15 11.28 4.76
C PHE A 17 2.39 10.40 4.62
N TYR A 18 2.59 9.52 5.58
CA TYR A 18 3.67 8.53 5.56
C TYR A 18 3.20 7.21 6.20
N PHE A 19 3.99 6.16 6.00
CA PHE A 19 3.68 4.82 6.51
C PHE A 19 4.70 4.42 7.56
N ASP A 20 4.28 4.35 8.82
CA ASP A 20 5.09 3.78 9.90
C ASP A 20 4.85 2.27 9.98
N VAL A 21 5.85 1.49 9.55
CA VAL A 21 5.78 0.03 9.53
C VAL A 21 6.49 -0.64 10.71
N GLU A 22 7.07 0.09 11.66
CA GLU A 22 7.88 -0.49 12.74
C GLU A 22 7.10 -1.52 13.57
N ASN A 23 5.86 -1.16 13.92
CA ASN A 23 4.96 -2.05 14.67
C ASN A 23 4.64 -3.33 13.87
N LEU A 24 4.50 -3.22 12.55
CA LEU A 24 4.24 -4.36 11.68
C LEU A 24 5.47 -5.25 11.52
N LEU A 25 6.65 -4.66 11.34
CA LEU A 25 7.94 -5.37 11.31
C LEU A 25 8.20 -6.14 12.61
N CYS A 26 7.96 -5.50 13.76
CA CYS A 26 8.07 -6.12 15.08
C CYS A 26 7.08 -7.29 15.27
N PHE A 27 5.87 -7.17 14.72
CA PHE A 27 4.91 -8.27 14.72
C PHE A 27 5.35 -9.41 13.79
N ILE A 28 5.87 -9.07 12.60
CA ILE A 28 6.34 -10.03 11.61
C ILE A 28 7.49 -10.88 12.14
N SER A 29 8.44 -10.27 12.85
CA SER A 29 9.62 -10.96 13.40
C SER A 29 9.28 -12.01 14.47
N LYS A 30 8.11 -11.91 15.12
CA LYS A 30 7.62 -12.84 16.14
C LYS A 30 6.71 -13.93 15.57
N GLY A 31 6.46 -13.89 14.27
CA GLY A 31 5.43 -14.65 13.60
C GLY A 31 5.68 -16.13 13.41
N THR A 32 4.61 -16.87 13.10
CA THR A 32 4.65 -18.26 12.65
C THR A 32 4.27 -18.36 11.18
N ASN A 33 4.76 -19.39 10.49
CA ASN A 33 4.48 -19.60 9.07
C ASN A 33 3.09 -20.24 8.85
N THR A 34 2.01 -19.58 9.28
CA THR A 34 0.64 -20.13 9.24
C THR A 34 -0.34 -19.21 8.50
N LYS A 35 -1.45 -19.78 8.04
CA LYS A 35 -2.58 -19.04 7.44
C LYS A 35 -3.14 -17.98 8.38
N ARG A 36 -3.33 -18.33 9.67
CA ARG A 36 -3.81 -17.39 10.70
C ARG A 36 -2.87 -16.20 10.81
N PHE A 37 -1.57 -16.45 10.82
CA PHE A 37 -0.58 -15.39 10.92
C PHE A 37 -0.60 -14.46 9.70
N LEU A 38 -0.69 -15.00 8.48
CA LEU A 38 -0.79 -14.19 7.26
C LEU A 38 -1.99 -13.22 7.29
N LEU A 39 -3.13 -13.69 7.79
CA LEU A 39 -4.33 -12.87 7.97
C LEU A 39 -4.16 -11.81 9.07
N GLN A 40 -3.48 -12.16 10.17
CA GLN A 40 -3.15 -11.20 11.22
C GLN A 40 -2.23 -10.08 10.73
N VAL A 41 -1.30 -10.39 9.81
CA VAL A 41 -0.45 -9.41 9.16
C VAL A 41 -1.30 -8.49 8.28
N ALA A 42 -2.14 -9.05 7.40
CA ALA A 42 -2.99 -8.25 6.52
C ALA A 42 -3.96 -7.34 7.30
N GLY A 43 -4.54 -7.83 8.39
CA GLY A 43 -5.47 -7.05 9.23
C GLY A 43 -4.82 -5.90 10.01
N ARG A 44 -3.48 -5.83 10.06
CA ARG A 44 -2.75 -4.72 10.68
C ARG A 44 -2.43 -3.58 9.71
N ILE A 45 -2.64 -3.80 8.42
CA ILE A 45 -2.36 -2.79 7.40
C ILE A 45 -3.62 -1.96 7.20
N PHE A 46 -3.51 -0.66 7.41
CA PHE A 46 -4.59 0.31 7.20
C PHE A 46 -4.24 1.25 6.06
N ASP A 47 -4.92 1.08 4.91
CA ASP A 47 -4.74 1.92 3.72
C ASP A 47 -6.11 2.19 3.07
N PRO A 48 -6.94 3.09 3.65
CA PRO A 48 -8.28 3.38 3.16
C PRO A 48 -8.28 4.10 1.80
N LEU A 49 -7.20 4.81 1.47
CA LEU A 49 -7.07 5.59 0.23
C LEU A 49 -6.39 4.80 -0.89
N GLY A 50 -5.78 3.65 -0.58
CA GLY A 50 -5.15 2.78 -1.57
C GLY A 50 -3.77 3.26 -2.02
N PHE A 51 -3.09 4.11 -1.24
CA PHE A 51 -1.78 4.66 -1.61
C PHE A 51 -0.71 3.57 -1.76
N ILE A 52 -0.81 2.49 -0.99
CA ILE A 52 0.13 1.36 -1.04
C ILE A 52 -0.58 0.08 -1.53
N ILE A 53 -1.69 0.23 -2.26
CA ILE A 53 -2.49 -0.92 -2.72
C ILE A 53 -1.68 -1.89 -3.60
N LEU A 54 -0.77 -1.38 -4.42
CA LEU A 54 0.11 -2.18 -5.28
C LEU A 54 1.05 -3.08 -4.48
N TYR A 55 1.41 -2.67 -3.27
CA TYR A 55 2.18 -3.47 -2.34
C TYR A 55 1.28 -4.47 -1.59
N ILE A 56 0.11 -4.02 -1.11
CA ILE A 56 -0.85 -4.83 -0.33
C ILE A 56 -1.48 -5.95 -1.18
N ILE A 57 -1.70 -5.73 -2.48
CA ILE A 57 -2.39 -6.70 -3.34
C ILE A 57 -1.65 -8.04 -3.40
N ARG A 58 -0.31 -8.04 -3.34
CA ARG A 58 0.50 -9.27 -3.29
C ARG A 58 0.17 -10.10 -2.05
N LEU A 59 0.00 -9.46 -0.90
CA LEU A 59 -0.42 -10.13 0.34
C LEU A 59 -1.84 -10.69 0.22
N LYS A 60 -2.76 -9.94 -0.40
CA LYS A 60 -4.14 -10.42 -0.64
C LYS A 60 -4.18 -11.63 -1.58
N ILE A 61 -3.34 -11.64 -2.62
CA ILE A 61 -3.18 -12.79 -3.52
C ILE A 61 -2.63 -14.00 -2.75
N LEU A 62 -1.64 -13.82 -1.86
CA LEU A 62 -1.14 -14.91 -1.02
C LEU A 62 -2.21 -15.50 -0.12
N ILE A 63 -3.05 -14.64 0.47
CA ILE A 63 -4.20 -15.09 1.26
C ILE A 63 -5.14 -15.94 0.40
N GLN A 64 -5.50 -15.49 -0.81
CA GLN A 64 -6.34 -16.26 -1.74
C GLN A 64 -5.72 -17.64 -2.05
N ASN A 65 -4.43 -17.69 -2.40
CA ASN A 65 -3.75 -18.95 -2.69
C ASN A 65 -3.82 -19.93 -1.50
N VAL A 66 -3.60 -19.43 -0.28
CA VAL A 66 -3.67 -20.23 0.95
C VAL A 66 -5.09 -20.75 1.22
N TRP A 67 -6.12 -19.99 0.84
CA TRP A 67 -7.52 -20.45 0.88
C TRP A 67 -7.81 -21.54 -0.15
N GLU A 68 -7.38 -21.33 -1.40
CA GLU A 68 -7.56 -22.31 -2.48
C GLU A 68 -6.86 -23.64 -2.20
N MET A 69 -5.72 -23.62 -1.51
CA MET A 69 -5.00 -24.82 -1.06
C MET A 69 -5.70 -25.57 0.08
N GLY A 70 -6.76 -25.02 0.68
CA GLY A 70 -7.50 -25.66 1.76
C GLY A 70 -6.72 -25.77 3.08
N LEU A 71 -5.72 -24.92 3.31
CA LEU A 71 -4.92 -24.97 4.55
C LEU A 71 -5.79 -24.65 5.78
N LEU A 72 -5.58 -25.43 6.84
CA LEU A 72 -6.13 -25.14 8.16
C LEU A 72 -5.45 -23.90 8.77
N TRP A 73 -6.09 -23.29 9.76
CA TRP A 73 -5.65 -22.03 10.37
C TRP A 73 -4.20 -22.05 10.87
N ASP A 74 -3.83 -23.10 11.59
CA ASP A 74 -2.52 -23.28 12.24
C ASP A 74 -1.60 -24.23 11.49
N GLN A 75 -2.02 -24.69 10.31
CA GLN A 75 -1.18 -25.52 9.46
C GLN A 75 -0.03 -24.69 8.88
N GLU A 76 1.15 -25.28 8.83
CA GLU A 76 2.32 -24.64 8.25
C GLU A 76 2.14 -24.42 6.73
N MET A 77 2.42 -23.21 6.27
CA MET A 77 2.31 -22.86 4.85
C MET A 77 3.44 -23.52 4.04
N PRO A 78 3.14 -24.06 2.83
CA PRO A 78 4.14 -24.64 1.95
C PRO A 78 5.28 -23.67 1.62
N GLN A 79 6.44 -24.22 1.30
CA GLN A 79 7.66 -23.45 1.03
C GLN A 79 7.46 -22.36 -0.04
N ILE A 80 6.64 -22.62 -1.06
CA ILE A 80 6.35 -21.64 -2.11
C ILE A 80 5.63 -20.40 -1.59
N ILE A 81 4.63 -20.55 -0.70
CA ILE A 81 3.92 -19.44 -0.07
C ILE A 81 4.85 -18.72 0.90
N ARG A 82 5.61 -19.47 1.70
CA ARG A 82 6.57 -18.92 2.65
C ARG A 82 7.62 -18.04 1.96
N LYS A 83 8.12 -18.47 0.80
CA LYS A 83 9.10 -17.69 0.01
C LYS A 83 8.50 -16.36 -0.45
N LEU A 84 7.33 -16.38 -1.07
CA LEU A 84 6.66 -15.17 -1.56
C LEU A 84 6.31 -14.20 -0.42
N PHE A 85 5.87 -14.73 0.73
CA PHE A 85 5.61 -13.91 1.90
C PHE A 85 6.89 -13.29 2.46
N LYS A 86 8.01 -14.03 2.46
CA LYS A 86 9.31 -13.49 2.88
C LYS A 86 9.80 -12.37 1.96
N GLU A 87 9.68 -12.54 0.64
CA GLU A 87 10.02 -11.51 -0.35
C GLU A 87 9.17 -10.25 -0.11
N TRP A 88 7.86 -10.42 0.09
CA TRP A 88 6.98 -9.31 0.47
C TRP A 88 7.48 -8.60 1.74
N CYS A 89 7.83 -9.34 2.80
CA CYS A 89 8.33 -8.74 4.05
C CYS A 89 9.65 -7.98 3.89
N GLN A 90 10.53 -8.37 2.95
CA GLN A 90 11.83 -7.71 2.76
C GLN A 90 11.70 -6.29 2.22
N GLU A 91 10.66 -6.04 1.43
CA GLU A 91 10.36 -4.73 0.85
C GLU A 91 9.54 -3.85 1.80
N LEU A 92 9.07 -4.37 2.93
CA LEU A 92 8.16 -3.65 3.83
C LEU A 92 8.79 -2.37 4.41
N GLU A 93 10.09 -2.41 4.71
CA GLU A 93 10.81 -1.27 5.29
C GLU A 93 10.93 -0.10 4.29
N GLU A 94 10.89 -0.38 2.98
CA GLU A 94 10.91 0.65 1.93
C GLU A 94 9.68 1.55 1.99
N LEU A 95 8.56 1.08 2.56
CA LEU A 95 7.37 1.90 2.75
C LEU A 95 7.58 3.08 3.71
N ASN A 96 8.56 3.03 4.61
CA ASN A 96 8.91 4.17 5.47
C ASN A 96 9.41 5.38 4.66
N ALA A 97 9.96 5.14 3.46
CA ALA A 97 10.41 6.20 2.56
C ALA A 97 9.28 6.80 1.71
N VAL A 98 8.10 6.15 1.68
CA VAL A 98 6.95 6.63 0.91
C VAL A 98 6.30 7.79 1.65
N THR A 99 6.30 8.95 1.00
CA THR A 99 5.57 10.13 1.45
C THR A 99 4.59 10.58 0.37
N ILE A 100 3.38 10.95 0.79
CA ILE A 100 2.33 11.44 -0.10
C ILE A 100 1.95 12.85 0.35
N PRO A 101 2.13 13.90 -0.49
CA PRO A 101 1.64 15.24 -0.17
C PRO A 101 0.14 15.19 0.12
N ARG A 102 -0.28 15.75 1.27
CA ARG A 102 -1.71 15.80 1.61
C ARG A 102 -2.45 16.80 0.73
N PHE A 103 -1.78 17.91 0.41
CA PHE A 103 -2.30 18.96 -0.46
C PHE A 103 -1.54 18.95 -1.79
N TYR A 104 -2.28 19.05 -2.88
CA TYR A 104 -1.71 19.17 -4.21
C TYR A 104 -1.68 20.66 -4.59
N HIS A 105 -0.48 21.26 -4.57
CA HIS A 105 -0.24 22.69 -4.77
C HIS A 105 -0.57 23.24 -6.16
N PHE A 106 -1.15 22.43 -7.05
CA PHE A 106 -1.54 22.93 -8.37
C PHE A 106 -2.65 23.99 -8.32
N MET A 107 -3.39 24.10 -7.20
CA MET A 107 -4.36 25.20 -7.01
C MET A 107 -3.71 26.57 -6.82
N ASP A 108 -2.41 26.60 -6.49
CA ASP A 108 -1.64 27.84 -6.33
C ASP A 108 -1.00 28.31 -7.65
N LEU A 109 -1.16 27.53 -8.73
CA LEU A 109 -0.65 27.84 -10.07
C LEU A 109 -1.69 28.60 -10.90
N ASP A 110 -1.22 29.36 -11.89
CA ASP A 110 -2.10 29.84 -12.96
C ASP A 110 -2.43 28.65 -13.87
N VAL A 111 -3.60 28.06 -13.70
CA VAL A 111 -3.99 26.81 -14.36
C VAL A 111 -5.02 27.09 -15.45
N ILE A 112 -4.74 26.59 -16.65
CA ILE A 112 -5.65 26.70 -17.80
C ILE A 112 -6.53 25.45 -17.98
N ASP A 113 -6.08 24.28 -17.52
CA ASP A 113 -6.82 23.03 -17.61
C ASP A 113 -6.41 22.04 -16.50
N ILE A 114 -7.39 21.35 -15.93
CA ILE A 114 -7.18 20.26 -14.96
C ILE A 114 -7.99 19.06 -15.41
N GLN A 115 -7.30 17.93 -15.57
CA GLN A 115 -7.92 16.68 -15.95
C GLN A 115 -7.60 15.60 -14.92
N LEU A 116 -8.54 14.68 -14.75
CA LEU A 116 -8.34 13.47 -13.97
C LEU A 116 -8.20 12.29 -14.93
N HIS A 117 -7.01 11.71 -15.00
CA HIS A 117 -6.72 10.58 -15.87
C HIS A 117 -6.71 9.30 -15.04
N SER A 118 -7.56 8.35 -15.40
CA SER A 118 -7.57 7.02 -14.79
C SER A 118 -7.01 5.99 -15.77
N PHE A 119 -6.08 5.18 -15.27
CA PHE A 119 -5.56 4.03 -16.00
C PHE A 119 -5.90 2.78 -15.21
N SER A 120 -6.54 1.82 -15.87
CA SER A 120 -6.97 0.57 -15.26
C SER A 120 -6.37 -0.60 -16.03
N ASP A 121 -5.93 -1.61 -15.30
CA ASP A 121 -5.45 -2.87 -15.87
C ASP A 121 -6.01 -4.07 -15.08
N ALA A 122 -6.12 -5.20 -15.76
CA ALA A 122 -6.75 -6.39 -15.29
C ALA A 122 -5.89 -7.62 -15.60
N SER A 123 -5.67 -8.44 -14.59
CA SER A 123 -5.08 -9.77 -14.76
C SER A 123 -5.99 -10.83 -14.15
N LYS A 124 -5.65 -12.11 -14.39
CA LYS A 124 -6.32 -13.23 -13.71
C LYS A 124 -6.24 -13.17 -12.17
N LYS A 125 -5.30 -12.40 -11.62
CA LYS A 125 -5.01 -12.35 -10.18
C LYS A 125 -5.57 -11.10 -9.49
N ALA A 126 -5.64 -9.98 -10.19
CA ALA A 126 -6.05 -8.70 -9.62
C ALA A 126 -6.46 -7.71 -10.70
N TYR A 127 -7.29 -6.76 -10.29
CA TYR A 127 -7.62 -5.55 -11.04
C TYR A 127 -7.00 -4.37 -10.31
N GLY A 128 -6.38 -3.45 -11.06
CA GLY A 128 -5.75 -2.25 -10.53
C GLY A 128 -6.27 -1.02 -11.25
N THR A 129 -6.30 0.11 -10.55
CA THR A 129 -6.55 1.42 -11.15
C THR A 129 -5.69 2.44 -10.45
N VAL A 130 -5.05 3.30 -11.23
CA VAL A 130 -4.29 4.46 -10.77
C VAL A 130 -4.93 5.70 -11.35
N VAL A 131 -4.91 6.79 -10.58
CA VAL A 131 -5.53 8.05 -10.95
C VAL A 131 -4.50 9.15 -10.80
N TYR A 132 -4.35 9.97 -11.84
CA TYR A 132 -3.43 11.09 -11.88
C TYR A 132 -4.20 12.37 -12.17
N PHE A 133 -3.75 13.47 -11.56
CA PHE A 133 -4.05 14.79 -12.09
C PHE A 133 -3.13 15.06 -13.27
N ARG A 134 -3.68 15.66 -14.32
CA ARG A 134 -2.91 16.33 -15.36
C ARG A 134 -3.27 17.80 -15.29
N VAL A 135 -2.30 18.61 -14.90
CA VAL A 135 -2.46 20.06 -14.76
C VAL A 135 -1.71 20.73 -15.91
N VAL A 136 -2.36 21.68 -16.58
CA VAL A 136 -1.75 22.46 -17.66
C VAL A 136 -1.68 23.92 -17.24
N THR A 137 -0.48 24.49 -17.32
CA THR A 137 -0.20 25.91 -17.07
C THR A 137 0.00 26.68 -18.40
N PRO A 138 -0.11 28.02 -18.42
CA PRO A 138 0.01 28.84 -19.64
C PRO A 138 1.32 28.68 -20.42
N ASP A 139 2.40 28.31 -19.73
CA ASP A 139 3.73 28.03 -20.31
C ASP A 139 3.85 26.62 -20.93
N GLY A 140 2.81 25.79 -20.80
CA GLY A 140 2.74 24.45 -21.37
C GLY A 140 3.42 23.36 -20.52
N GLU A 141 3.84 23.67 -19.30
CA GLU A 141 4.30 22.65 -18.36
C GLU A 141 3.12 21.73 -17.96
N MET A 142 3.42 20.44 -17.86
CA MET A 142 2.46 19.40 -17.45
C MET A 142 2.95 18.77 -16.15
N LEU A 143 2.16 18.95 -15.09
CA LEU A 143 2.35 18.35 -13.77
C LEU A 143 1.33 17.24 -13.52
#